data_AF-A0A2N1D9W3-F1
#
_entry.id   AF-A0A2N1D9W3-F1
#
_cell.length_a   1.000
_cell.length_b   1.000
_cell.length_c   1.000
_cell.angle_alpha   90.00
_cell.angle_beta   90.00
_cell.angle_gamma   90.00
#
_symmetry.space_group_name_H-M   'P 1'
#
loop_
_entity.id
_entity.type
_entity.pdbx_description
1 polymer ?
#
loop_
_entity_poly.entity_id
_entity_poly.type
_entity_poly.pdbx_seq_one_letter_code
_entity_poly.pdbx_strand_id
1 'polypeptide(L)'
;MILFALGLIAFLVKSGVFHKVLAINVMGIGVFMLLLATSAFYPNAIDPLTHGMVLTGIVVAVAGSALALNLATQIDLPSQSDEMARHDKPD
;
A
#
# COMPACT_ATOMS: atom_id res chain seq x y z
N MET A 1 -6.59 13.36 8.65
CA MET A 1 -7.86 13.09 7.93
C MET A 1 -7.75 13.28 6.41
N ILE A 2 -7.23 14.42 5.94
CA ILE A 2 -7.14 14.72 4.48
C ILE A 2 -6.36 13.65 3.71
N LEU A 3 -5.21 13.19 4.23
CA LEU A 3 -4.41 12.10 3.66
C LEU A 3 -5.21 10.80 3.50
N PHE A 4 -5.99 10.43 4.52
CA PHE A 4 -6.84 9.24 4.48
C PHE A 4 -7.93 9.37 3.40
N ALA A 5 -8.59 10.53 3.32
CA ALA A 5 -9.62 10.80 2.32
C ALA A 5 -9.05 10.77 0.89
N LEU A 6 -7.87 11.37 0.65
CA LEU A 6 -7.20 11.34 -0.65
C LEU A 6 -6.81 9.91 -1.06
N GLY A 7 -6.27 9.13 -0.12
CA GLY A 7 -5.97 7.72 -0.37
C GLY A 7 -7.24 6.91 -0.70
N LEU A 8 -8.34 7.14 0.01
CA LEU A 8 -9.61 6.46 -0.26
C LEU A 8 -10.18 6.81 -1.65
N ILE A 9 -10.12 8.09 -2.05
CA ILE A 9 -10.54 8.54 -3.38
C ILE A 9 -9.64 7.93 -4.46
N ALA A 10 -8.32 7.94 -4.27
CA ALA A 10 -7.38 7.35 -5.22
C ALA A 10 -7.60 5.84 -5.39
N PHE A 11 -7.96 5.14 -4.31
CA PHE A 11 -8.27 3.71 -4.33
C PHE A 11 -9.59 3.40 -5.06
N LEU A 12 -10.62 4.24 -4.90
CA LEU A 12 -11.91 4.07 -5.56
C LEU A 12 -11.87 4.43 -7.05
N VAL A 13 -11.13 5.47 -7.43
CA VAL A 13 -11.16 6.04 -8.79
C VAL A 13 -10.20 5.33 -9.75
N LYS A 14 -9.04 4.82 -9.28
CA LYS A 14 -8.02 4.29 -10.18
C LYS A 14 -8.05 2.76 -10.30
N SER A 15 -8.16 2.28 -11.54
CA SER A 15 -8.20 0.84 -11.89
C SER A 15 -6.83 0.14 -11.80
N GLY A 16 -5.73 0.87 -12.04
CA GLY A 16 -4.39 0.28 -12.11
C GLY A 16 -3.85 -0.23 -10.76
N VAL A 17 -3.30 -1.44 -10.75
CA VAL A 17 -2.78 -2.12 -9.54
C VAL A 17 -1.75 -1.25 -8.80
N PHE A 18 -0.82 -0.63 -9.52
CA PHE A 18 0.17 0.32 -8.98
C PHE A 18 -0.46 1.47 -8.18
N HIS A 19 -1.51 2.07 -8.74
CA HIS A 19 -2.17 3.20 -8.09
C HIS A 19 -2.98 2.76 -6.88
N LYS A 20 -3.52 1.55 -6.93
CA LYS A 20 -4.26 0.94 -5.83
C LYS A 20 -3.34 0.62 -4.64
N VAL A 21 -2.12 0.13 -4.92
CA VAL A 21 -1.06 -0.06 -3.91
C VAL A 21 -0.63 1.26 -3.28
N LEU A 22 -0.37 2.28 -4.11
CA LEU A 22 -0.01 3.61 -3.62
C LEU A 22 -1.12 4.23 -2.75
N ALA A 23 -2.38 4.08 -3.17
CA ALA A 23 -3.54 4.58 -2.45
C ALA A 23 -3.71 3.94 -1.06
N ILE A 24 -3.48 2.63 -0.95
CA ILE A 24 -3.46 1.91 0.34
C ILE A 24 -2.36 2.46 1.25
N ASN A 25 -1.17 2.72 0.71
CA ASN A 25 -0.06 3.24 1.50
C ASN A 25 -0.34 4.66 2.03
N VAL A 26 -0.91 5.53 1.19
CA VAL A 26 -1.33 6.88 1.59
C VAL A 26 -2.44 6.85 2.64
N MET A 27 -3.41 5.94 2.53
CA MET A 27 -4.41 5.72 3.59
C MET A 27 -3.75 5.31 4.91
N GLY A 28 -2.78 4.38 4.88
CA GLY A 28 -2.03 3.94 6.06
C GLY A 28 -1.31 5.08 6.78
N ILE A 29 -0.62 5.96 6.04
CA ILE A 29 0.01 7.17 6.60
C ILE A 29 -1.04 8.06 7.28
N GLY A 30 -2.23 8.20 6.68
CA GLY A 30 -3.35 8.93 7.27
C GLY A 30 -3.81 8.36 8.61
N VAL A 31 -3.85 7.02 8.75
CA VAL A 31 -4.20 6.32 9.99
C VAL A 31 -3.12 6.51 11.06
N PHE A 32 -1.83 6.39 10.70
CA PHE A 32 -0.73 6.65 11.65
C PHE A 32 -0.75 8.09 12.18
N MET A 33 -1.08 9.06 11.33
CA MET A 33 -1.30 10.45 11.73
C MET A 33 -2.49 10.62 12.69
N LEU A 34 -3.57 9.84 12.56
CA LEU A 34 -4.64 9.84 13.59
C LEU A 34 -4.12 9.33 14.92
N LEU A 35 -3.41 8.20 14.93
CA LEU A 35 -2.89 7.59 16.15
C LEU A 35 -1.96 8.56 16.89
N LEU A 36 -1.08 9.24 16.14
CA LEU A 36 -0.21 10.27 16.70
C LEU A 36 -1.01 11.47 17.23
N ALA A 37 -2.04 11.91 16.51
CA ALA A 37 -2.92 13.00 16.96
C ALA A 37 -3.70 12.66 18.24
N THR A 38 -4.09 11.39 18.43
CA THR A 38 -4.72 10.94 19.69
C THR A 38 -3.75 10.90 20.86
N SER A 39 -2.48 10.60 20.60
CA SER A 39 -1.42 10.61 21.63
C SER A 39 -0.99 12.03 22.03
N ALA A 40 -1.10 13.00 21.11
CA ALA A 40 -0.79 14.42 21.36
C ALA A 40 -1.69 15.12 22.39
N PHE A 41 -2.73 14.45 22.91
CA PHE A 41 -3.60 14.99 23.97
C PHE A 41 -2.88 15.18 25.33
N TYR A 42 -1.70 14.57 25.53
CA TYR A 42 -0.89 14.72 26.73
C TYR A 42 0.41 15.50 26.45
N PRO A 43 0.41 16.84 26.59
CA PRO A 43 1.48 17.71 26.10
C PRO A 43 2.84 17.56 26.81
N ASN A 44 2.92 16.84 27.94
CA ASN A 44 4.14 16.75 28.76
C ASN A 44 4.80 15.36 28.75
N ALA A 45 4.32 14.40 27.96
CA ALA A 45 4.90 13.06 27.88
C ALA A 45 4.99 12.60 26.43
N ILE A 46 6.21 12.35 25.95
CA ILE A 46 6.41 11.60 24.71
C ILE A 46 5.95 10.18 24.98
N ASP A 47 4.84 9.76 24.38
CA ASP A 47 4.37 8.38 24.45
C ASP A 47 5.27 7.47 23.59
N PRO A 48 6.09 6.59 24.21
CA PRO A 48 7.00 5.71 23.49
C PRO A 48 6.25 4.64 22.70
N LEU A 49 5.06 4.24 23.15
CA LEU A 49 4.26 3.18 22.52
C LEU A 49 3.72 3.67 21.18
N THR A 50 3.11 4.86 21.17
CA THR A 50 2.58 5.45 19.93
C THR A 50 3.69 5.71 18.92
N HIS A 51 4.87 6.18 19.35
CA HIS A 51 6.02 6.36 18.45
C HIS A 51 6.51 5.03 17.85
N GLY A 52 6.63 3.97 18.66
CA GLY A 52 7.00 2.64 18.18
C GLY A 52 5.97 2.05 17.20
N MET A 53 4.68 2.23 17.49
CA MET A 53 3.59 1.77 16.62
C MET A 53 3.62 2.46 15.25
N VAL A 54 3.90 3.76 15.20
CA VAL A 54 4.02 4.50 13.94
C VAL A 54 5.27 4.05 13.16
N LEU A 55 6.43 3.91 13.80
CA LEU A 55 7.66 3.49 13.13
C LEU A 55 7.52 2.07 12.53
N THR A 56 7.00 1.12 13.30
CA THR A 56 6.75 -0.25 12.81
C THR A 56 5.70 -0.25 11.70
N GLY A 57 4.64 0.55 11.85
CA GLY A 57 3.61 0.74 10.84
C GLY A 57 4.15 1.25 9.49
N ILE A 58 5.08 2.21 9.51
CA ILE A 58 5.73 2.73 8.30
C ILE A 58 6.53 1.64 7.59
N VAL A 59 7.32 0.86 8.33
CA VAL A 59 8.12 -0.24 7.76
C VAL A 59 7.22 -1.32 7.14
N VAL A 60 6.15 -1.72 7.84
CA VAL A 60 5.17 -2.70 7.35
C VAL A 60 4.45 -2.17 6.10
N ALA A 61 4.11 -0.89 6.04
CA ALA A 61 3.50 -0.28 4.86
C ALA A 61 4.43 -0.34 3.63
N VAL A 62 5.72 0.00 3.80
CA VAL A 62 6.71 -0.10 2.71
C VAL A 62 6.89 -1.53 2.23
N ALA A 63 6.99 -2.50 3.16
CA ALA A 63 7.08 -3.92 2.83
C ALA A 63 5.83 -4.43 2.09
N GLY A 64 4.63 -4.02 2.53
CA GLY A 64 3.37 -4.34 1.88
C GLY A 64 3.29 -3.78 0.45
N SER A 65 3.77 -2.55 0.22
CA SER A 65 3.88 -2.00 -1.13
C SER A 65 4.84 -2.79 -2.01
N ALA A 66 6.02 -3.16 -1.50
CA ALA A 66 6.99 -3.97 -2.24
C ALA A 66 6.40 -5.34 -2.60
N LEU A 67 5.72 -5.99 -1.65
CA LEU A 67 5.03 -7.26 -1.87
C LEU A 67 3.94 -7.11 -2.94
N ALA A 68 3.07 -6.11 -2.82
CA ALA A 68 1.96 -5.93 -3.75
C ALA A 68 2.45 -5.58 -5.16
N LEU A 69 3.54 -4.82 -5.30
CA LEU A 69 4.18 -4.56 -6.60
C LEU A 69 4.76 -5.84 -7.20
N ASN A 70 5.45 -6.65 -6.40
CA ASN A 70 6.01 -7.93 -6.82
C ASN A 70 4.92 -8.91 -7.27
N LEU A 71 3.79 -8.96 -6.54
CA LEU A 71 2.63 -9.74 -6.99
C LEU A 71 2.05 -9.17 -8.28
N ALA A 72 1.87 -7.85 -8.38
CA ALA A 72 1.34 -7.21 -9.59
C ALA A 72 2.18 -7.56 -10.82
N THR A 73 3.51 -7.53 -10.70
CA THR A 73 4.40 -7.98 -11.77
C THR A 73 4.25 -9.48 -12.04
N GLN A 74 4.08 -10.31 -11.01
CA GLN A 74 3.95 -11.76 -11.22
C GLN A 74 2.67 -12.16 -11.94
N ILE A 75 1.58 -11.42 -11.74
CA ILE A 75 0.28 -11.70 -12.37
C ILE A 75 0.27 -11.21 -13.83
N ASP A 76 1.04 -10.17 -14.15
CA ASP A 76 1.15 -9.61 -15.50
C ASP A 76 2.14 -10.39 -16.39
N LEU A 77 2.94 -11.27 -15.79
CA LEU A 77 3.82 -12.17 -16.52
C LEU A 77 2.97 -13.18 -17.31
N PRO A 78 3.07 -13.21 -18.65
CA PRO A 78 2.35 -14.21 -19.43
C PRO A 78 2.75 -15.59 -18.94
N SER A 79 1.76 -16.41 -18.63
CA SER A 79 2.00 -17.78 -18.19
C SER A 79 2.78 -18.50 -19.31
N GLN A 80 3.86 -19.20 -18.97
CA GLN A 80 4.72 -19.90 -19.94
C GLN A 80 3.91 -20.90 -20.81
N SER A 81 2.76 -21.32 -20.31
CA SER A 81 1.71 -22.09 -20.99
C SER A 81 1.04 -21.37 -22.18
N ASP A 82 0.90 -20.04 -22.14
CA ASP A 82 0.34 -19.25 -23.26
C ASP A 82 1.36 -19.06 -24.41
N GLU A 83 2.66 -19.09 -24.08
CA GLU A 83 3.75 -18.92 -25.04
C GLU A 83 3.94 -20.21 -25.89
N MET A 84 3.82 -21.38 -25.25
CA MET A 84 3.80 -22.67 -25.95
C MET A 84 2.56 -22.82 -26.86
N ALA A 85 1.39 -22.33 -26.44
CA ALA A 85 0.16 -22.39 -27.23
C ALA A 85 0.15 -21.45 -28.45
N ARG A 86 0.97 -20.38 -28.45
CA ARG A 86 1.16 -19.52 -29.64
C ARG A 86 2.14 -20.10 -30.65
N HIS A 87 3.11 -20.88 -30.21
CA HIS A 87 4.11 -21.50 -31.10
C HIS A 87 3.55 -22.68 -31.90
N ASP A 88 2.48 -23.32 -31.42
CA ASP A 88 1.83 -24.47 -32.06
C ASP A 88 0.73 -24.09 -33.08
N LYS A 89 0.53 -22.80 -33.37
CA LYS A 89 -0.49 -22.37 -34.34
C LYS A 89 0.12 -22.39 -35.76
N PRO A 90 -0.29 -23.32 -36.65
CA PRO A 90 0.24 -23.36 -38.01
C PRO A 90 -0.33 -22.21 -38.85
N ASP A 91 0.55 -21.65 -39.68
CA ASP A 91 0.31 -20.67 -40.74
C ASP A 91 -0.51 -21.22 -41.93
#